data_AF-A0A960I4H8-F1
#
_entry.id   AF-A0A960I4H8-F1
#
_cell.length_a   1.000
_cell.length_b   1.000
_cell.length_c   1.000
_cell.angle_alpha   90.00
_cell.angle_beta   90.00
_cell.angle_gamma   90.00
#
_symmetry.space_group_name_H-M   'P 1'
#
loop_
_entity.id
_entity.type
_entity.pdbx_description
1 polymer ?
#
loop_
_entity_poly.entity_id
_entity_poly.type
_entity_poly.pdbx_seq_one_letter_code
_entity_poly.pdbx_strand_id
1 'polypeptide(L)'
;VAVLAAEGVDAATAATLLPSAGVPIPDGIRVLHERWDLPNTLAAELLNATATEMRTAGCTATEIMAVRPRDVLRTLPDDPHLWELAAGSMATAGHPTTLIVDHLVAHAPTPEAFTTGLITVVELDEALTIATSRRAHPDQLAAVSEAAGLSPADTATALATRVNDHIVLDVINIRCDGDTESVAATATGAGIDPSTVQSWLHPPAPGNLTHIRSAIDVDAAALLDRLPPAGPTSVDDPIRSLDALMLNIDSAGLEPAQ
;
A
#
# COMPACT_ATOMS: atom_id res chain seq x y z
N VAL A 1 36.14 -11.22 -16.51
CA VAL A 1 35.23 -10.61 -17.53
C VAL A 1 35.73 -10.83 -18.95
N ALA A 2 36.85 -10.21 -19.38
CA ALA A 2 37.34 -10.33 -20.76
C ALA A 2 37.57 -11.79 -21.21
N VAL A 3 38.06 -12.65 -20.31
CA VAL A 3 38.22 -14.09 -20.56
C VAL A 3 36.87 -14.76 -20.81
N LEU A 4 35.83 -14.49 -20.00
CA LEU A 4 34.51 -15.10 -20.19
C LEU A 4 33.89 -14.73 -21.53
N ALA A 5 34.02 -13.47 -21.94
CA ALA A 5 33.54 -13.02 -23.26
C ALA A 5 34.34 -13.65 -24.40
N ALA A 6 35.66 -13.78 -24.26
CA ALA A 6 36.52 -14.41 -25.26
C ALA A 6 36.28 -15.92 -25.42
N GLU A 7 35.92 -16.60 -24.34
CA GLU A 7 35.55 -18.03 -24.32
C GLU A 7 34.12 -18.29 -24.84
N GLY A 8 33.39 -17.26 -25.27
CA GLY A 8 32.04 -17.40 -25.84
C GLY A 8 30.97 -17.80 -24.82
N VAL A 9 31.19 -17.52 -23.53
CA VAL A 9 30.19 -17.75 -22.48
C VAL A 9 28.96 -16.88 -22.76
N ASP A 10 27.76 -17.47 -22.69
CA ASP A 10 26.52 -16.74 -22.89
C ASP A 10 26.23 -15.76 -21.75
N ALA A 11 25.38 -14.77 -22.00
CA ALA A 11 25.14 -13.67 -21.06
C ALA A 11 24.46 -14.12 -19.76
N ALA A 12 23.60 -15.14 -19.79
CA ALA A 12 22.94 -15.65 -18.59
C ALA A 12 23.94 -16.38 -17.70
N THR A 13 24.79 -17.23 -18.29
CA THR A 13 25.89 -17.86 -17.57
C THR A 13 26.86 -16.81 -17.02
N ALA A 14 27.24 -15.82 -17.82
CA ALA A 14 28.10 -14.72 -17.37
C ALA A 14 27.49 -13.98 -16.17
N ALA A 15 26.19 -13.66 -16.20
CA ALA A 15 25.49 -13.01 -15.09
C ALA A 15 25.58 -13.79 -13.76
N THR A 16 25.55 -15.12 -13.80
CA THR A 16 25.71 -15.95 -12.59
C THR A 16 27.15 -15.96 -12.05
N LEU A 17 28.14 -15.82 -12.95
CA LEU A 17 29.56 -15.90 -12.60
C LEU A 17 30.14 -14.57 -12.13
N LEU A 18 29.63 -13.44 -12.63
CA LEU A 18 30.19 -12.11 -12.32
C LEU A 18 30.19 -11.80 -10.81
N PRO A 19 29.07 -11.96 -10.06
CA PRO A 19 29.09 -11.74 -8.61
C PRO A 19 30.04 -12.68 -7.88
N SER A 20 30.06 -13.96 -8.28
CA SER A 20 30.94 -14.99 -7.71
C SER A 20 32.43 -14.68 -7.95
N ALA A 21 32.74 -13.97 -9.04
CA ALA A 21 34.08 -13.46 -9.35
C ALA A 21 34.41 -12.12 -8.65
N GLY A 22 33.54 -11.63 -7.76
CA GLY A 22 33.72 -10.41 -6.99
C GLY A 22 33.38 -9.13 -7.75
N VAL A 23 32.70 -9.21 -8.90
CA VAL A 23 32.24 -8.03 -9.63
C VAL A 23 30.99 -7.47 -8.94
N PRO A 24 30.99 -6.20 -8.48
CA PRO A 24 29.80 -5.57 -7.91
C PRO A 24 28.63 -5.58 -8.91
N ILE A 25 27.39 -5.73 -8.43
CA ILE A 25 26.20 -5.80 -9.30
C ILE A 25 26.09 -4.59 -10.25
N PRO A 26 26.30 -3.33 -9.82
CA PRO A 26 26.25 -2.19 -10.74
C PRO A 26 27.27 -2.28 -11.89
N ASP A 27 28.46 -2.82 -11.60
CA ASP A 27 29.52 -3.02 -12.58
C ASP A 27 29.16 -4.18 -13.50
N GLY A 28 28.54 -5.24 -12.95
CA GLY A 28 27.99 -6.36 -13.71
C GLY A 28 26.97 -5.92 -14.75
N ILE A 29 26.06 -5.01 -14.42
CA ILE A 29 25.06 -4.47 -15.37
C ILE A 29 25.78 -3.81 -16.55
N ARG A 30 26.73 -2.89 -16.27
CA ARG A 30 27.50 -2.18 -17.30
C ARG A 30 28.30 -3.15 -18.17
N VAL A 31 28.93 -4.15 -17.54
CA VAL A 31 29.69 -5.19 -18.24
C VAL A 31 28.81 -6.01 -19.19
N LEU A 32 27.63 -6.46 -18.73
CA LEU A 32 26.70 -7.22 -19.55
C LEU A 32 26.16 -6.37 -20.72
N HIS A 33 25.89 -5.09 -20.48
CA HIS A 33 25.51 -4.15 -21.52
C HIS A 33 26.61 -3.98 -22.57
N GLU A 34 27.84 -3.65 -22.15
CA GLU A 34 28.94 -3.32 -23.07
C GLU A 34 29.51 -4.54 -23.82
N ARG A 35 29.50 -5.72 -23.19
CA ARG A 35 30.21 -6.91 -23.72
C ARG A 35 29.30 -7.97 -24.31
N TRP A 36 28.04 -8.00 -23.90
CA TRP A 36 27.03 -8.93 -24.41
C TRP A 36 25.86 -8.21 -25.11
N ASP A 37 25.94 -6.89 -25.28
CA ASP A 37 24.93 -6.06 -25.96
C ASP A 37 23.52 -6.24 -25.35
N LEU A 38 23.45 -6.52 -24.04
CA LEU A 38 22.18 -6.65 -23.35
C LEU A 38 21.58 -5.29 -23.03
N PRO A 39 20.25 -5.11 -23.15
CA PRO A 39 19.57 -3.97 -22.53
C PRO A 39 19.84 -3.93 -21.01
N ASN A 40 20.00 -2.73 -20.45
CA ASN A 40 20.25 -2.55 -19.01
C ASN A 40 19.18 -3.22 -18.14
N THR A 41 17.92 -3.22 -18.60
CA THR A 41 16.80 -3.87 -17.91
C THR A 41 17.00 -5.38 -17.79
N LEU A 42 17.34 -6.04 -18.90
CA LEU A 42 17.59 -7.48 -18.93
C LEU A 42 18.85 -7.86 -18.14
N ALA A 43 19.92 -7.06 -18.24
CA ALA A 43 21.12 -7.25 -17.44
C ALA A 43 20.83 -7.15 -15.92
N ALA A 44 20.03 -6.16 -15.51
CA ALA A 44 19.60 -5.99 -14.13
C ALA A 44 18.71 -7.14 -13.64
N GLU A 45 17.82 -7.66 -14.48
CA GLU A 45 16.99 -8.84 -14.16
C GLU A 45 17.85 -10.08 -13.94
N LEU A 46 18.79 -10.37 -14.85
CA LEU A 46 19.68 -11.53 -14.76
C LEU A 46 20.57 -11.48 -13.51
N LEU A 47 20.99 -10.28 -13.10
CA LEU A 47 21.79 -10.08 -11.89
C LEU A 47 20.96 -9.95 -10.62
N ASN A 48 19.63 -10.02 -10.72
CA ASN A 48 18.71 -9.75 -9.63
C ASN A 48 19.00 -8.42 -8.91
N ALA A 49 19.35 -7.38 -9.66
CA ALA A 49 19.77 -6.09 -9.12
C ALA A 49 18.60 -5.36 -8.43
N THR A 50 18.90 -4.64 -7.35
CA THR A 50 17.96 -3.72 -6.69
C THR A 50 17.84 -2.39 -7.44
N ALA A 51 16.79 -1.62 -7.17
CA ALA A 51 16.63 -0.27 -7.76
C ALA A 51 17.83 0.67 -7.49
N THR A 52 18.46 0.56 -6.31
CA THR A 52 19.64 1.34 -5.95
C THR A 52 20.87 0.92 -6.75
N GLU A 53 21.06 -0.37 -6.98
CA GLU A 53 22.16 -0.87 -7.82
C GLU A 53 21.98 -0.49 -9.29
N MET A 54 20.75 -0.57 -9.81
CA MET A 54 20.42 -0.08 -11.14
C MET A 54 20.70 1.42 -11.30
N ARG A 55 20.31 2.24 -10.31
CA ARG A 55 20.62 3.68 -10.30
C ARG A 55 22.14 3.91 -10.31
N THR A 56 22.88 3.14 -9.52
CA THR A 56 24.35 3.22 -9.46
C THR A 56 25.00 2.79 -10.78
N ALA A 57 24.39 1.86 -11.51
CA ALA A 57 24.82 1.44 -12.84
C ALA A 57 24.50 2.47 -13.94
N GLY A 58 23.72 3.51 -13.64
CA GLY A 58 23.31 4.54 -14.60
C GLY A 58 22.01 4.23 -15.34
N CYS A 59 21.21 3.25 -14.89
CA CYS A 59 19.88 3.01 -15.44
C CYS A 59 18.99 4.24 -15.23
N THR A 60 18.18 4.55 -16.24
CA THR A 60 17.18 5.62 -16.20
C THR A 60 16.05 5.30 -15.22
N ALA A 61 15.29 6.32 -14.80
CA ALA A 61 14.12 6.12 -13.94
C ALA A 61 13.10 5.17 -14.57
N THR A 62 12.85 5.27 -15.88
CA THR A 62 11.93 4.39 -16.60
C THR A 62 12.41 2.94 -16.61
N GLU A 63 13.71 2.70 -16.83
CA GLU A 63 14.28 1.34 -16.76
C GLU A 63 14.19 0.75 -15.35
N ILE A 64 14.43 1.56 -14.31
CA ILE A 64 14.28 1.13 -12.91
C ILE A 64 12.82 0.81 -12.61
N MET A 65 11.88 1.67 -13.01
CA MET A 65 10.44 1.43 -12.80
C MET A 65 9.92 0.23 -13.60
N ALA A 66 10.51 -0.08 -14.76
CA ALA A 66 10.18 -1.28 -15.52
C ALA A 66 10.53 -2.56 -14.73
N VAL A 67 11.71 -2.59 -14.10
CA VAL A 67 12.28 -3.83 -13.54
C VAL A 67 12.05 -3.97 -12.03
N ARG A 68 12.06 -2.87 -11.28
CA ARG A 68 11.96 -2.83 -9.80
C ARG A 68 10.95 -1.79 -9.28
N PRO A 69 9.70 -1.75 -9.77
CA PRO A 69 8.70 -0.79 -9.29
C PRO A 69 8.48 -0.94 -7.78
N ARG A 70 8.38 -2.18 -7.30
CA ARG A 70 8.15 -2.47 -5.88
C ARG A 70 9.26 -1.96 -4.95
N ASP A 71 10.52 -1.92 -5.40
CA ASP A 71 11.61 -1.42 -4.57
C ASP A 71 11.52 0.10 -4.42
N VAL A 72 11.12 0.80 -5.48
CA VAL A 72 10.88 2.24 -5.45
C VAL A 72 9.68 2.54 -4.55
N LEU A 73 8.53 1.91 -4.80
CA LEU A 73 7.27 2.21 -4.09
C LEU A 73 7.35 2.01 -2.58
N ARG A 74 8.09 1.00 -2.10
CA ARG A 74 8.27 0.76 -0.65
C ARG A 74 9.11 1.84 0.06
N THR A 75 9.81 2.69 -0.70
CA THR A 75 10.68 3.74 -0.19
C THR A 75 10.15 5.14 -0.46
N LEU A 76 9.03 5.26 -1.17
CA LEU A 76 8.39 6.54 -1.42
C LEU A 76 7.78 7.09 -0.12
N PRO A 77 7.91 8.41 0.13
CA PRO A 77 7.23 9.05 1.24
C PRO A 77 5.74 9.22 0.94
N ASP A 78 5.01 9.84 1.86
CA ASP A 78 3.57 10.07 1.81
C ASP A 78 3.11 11.21 0.88
N ASP A 79 4.03 11.96 0.29
CA ASP A 79 3.74 13.04 -0.67
C ASP A 79 2.94 12.52 -1.90
N PRO A 80 1.66 12.92 -2.08
CA PRO A 80 0.83 12.45 -3.17
C PRO A 80 1.41 12.70 -4.57
N HIS A 81 2.16 13.79 -4.76
CA HIS A 81 2.76 14.10 -6.06
C HIS A 81 3.81 13.05 -6.47
N LEU A 82 4.53 12.46 -5.50
CA LEU A 82 5.47 11.40 -5.82
C LEU A 82 4.77 10.09 -6.23
N TRP A 83 3.54 9.87 -5.76
CA TRP A 83 2.71 8.74 -6.16
C TRP A 83 2.08 8.92 -7.55
N GLU A 84 1.70 10.15 -7.92
CA GLU A 84 1.39 10.53 -9.31
C GLU A 84 2.56 10.20 -10.23
N LEU A 85 3.76 10.71 -9.90
CA LEU A 85 4.97 10.48 -10.71
C LEU A 85 5.32 9.00 -10.82
N ALA A 86 5.17 8.24 -9.73
CA ALA A 86 5.43 6.80 -9.74
C ALA A 86 4.45 6.04 -10.65
N ALA A 87 3.14 6.32 -10.53
CA ALA A 87 2.11 5.70 -11.36
C ALA A 87 2.32 6.04 -12.86
N GLY A 88 2.53 7.32 -13.18
CA GLY A 88 2.81 7.77 -14.55
C GLY A 88 4.11 7.20 -15.12
N SER A 89 5.15 7.04 -14.28
CA SER A 89 6.40 6.39 -14.68
C SER A 89 6.21 4.90 -14.96
N MET A 90 5.38 4.21 -14.18
CA MET A 90 5.04 2.80 -14.45
C MET A 90 4.27 2.65 -15.75
N ALA A 91 3.31 3.53 -16.03
CA ALA A 91 2.58 3.54 -17.29
C ALA A 91 3.52 3.79 -18.48
N THR A 92 4.43 4.76 -18.35
CA THR A 92 5.46 5.06 -19.37
C THR A 92 6.42 3.89 -19.57
N ALA A 93 6.74 3.15 -18.50
CA ALA A 93 7.54 1.92 -18.55
C ALA A 93 6.78 0.72 -19.15
N GLY A 94 5.51 0.87 -19.52
CA GLY A 94 4.71 -0.15 -20.20
C GLY A 94 3.99 -1.12 -19.26
N HIS A 95 3.90 -0.82 -17.96
CA HIS A 95 3.12 -1.65 -17.03
C HIS A 95 1.62 -1.54 -17.33
N PRO A 96 0.85 -2.65 -17.28
CA PRO A 96 -0.58 -2.59 -17.49
C PRO A 96 -1.26 -1.86 -16.32
N THR A 97 -2.29 -1.05 -16.59
CA THR A 97 -3.01 -0.25 -15.59
C THR A 97 -3.44 -1.08 -14.38
N THR A 98 -3.90 -2.31 -14.57
CA THR A 98 -4.32 -3.21 -13.48
C THR A 98 -3.18 -3.52 -12.50
N LEU A 99 -1.96 -3.71 -12.99
CA LEU A 99 -0.77 -3.93 -12.16
C LEU A 99 -0.32 -2.66 -11.45
N ILE A 100 -0.47 -1.50 -12.09
CA ILE A 100 -0.21 -0.20 -11.46
C ILE A 100 -1.17 -0.02 -10.28
N VAL A 101 -2.46 -0.25 -10.48
CA VAL A 101 -3.48 -0.11 -9.43
C VAL A 101 -3.24 -1.11 -8.30
N ASP A 102 -2.85 -2.36 -8.57
CA ASP A 102 -2.48 -3.32 -7.51
C ASP A 102 -1.35 -2.80 -6.62
N HIS A 103 -0.33 -2.21 -7.26
CA HIS A 103 0.78 -1.63 -6.54
C HIS A 103 0.36 -0.41 -5.70
N LEU A 104 -0.52 0.44 -6.22
CA LEU A 104 -1.09 1.56 -5.47
C LEU A 104 -1.89 1.08 -4.27
N VAL A 105 -2.80 0.11 -4.45
CA VAL A 105 -3.60 -0.47 -3.35
C VAL A 105 -2.69 -1.02 -2.26
N ALA A 106 -1.62 -1.72 -2.64
CA ALA A 106 -0.73 -2.41 -1.71
C ALA A 106 0.32 -1.52 -1.03
N HIS A 107 0.65 -0.35 -1.59
CA HIS A 107 1.81 0.43 -1.15
C HIS A 107 1.55 1.90 -0.86
N ALA A 108 0.47 2.50 -1.37
CA ALA A 108 0.17 3.89 -1.07
C ALA A 108 -0.04 4.07 0.45
N PRO A 109 0.72 4.96 1.10
CA PRO A 109 0.70 5.10 2.56
C PRO A 109 -0.53 5.85 3.06
N THR A 110 -1.19 6.61 2.18
CA THR A 110 -2.38 7.40 2.50
C THR A 110 -3.45 7.27 1.40
N PRO A 111 -4.74 7.48 1.72
CA PRO A 111 -5.81 7.50 0.71
C PRO A 111 -5.63 8.58 -0.36
N GLU A 112 -5.02 9.71 -0.01
CA GLU A 112 -4.73 10.81 -0.95
C GLU A 112 -3.63 10.42 -1.94
N ALA A 113 -2.54 9.81 -1.46
CA ALA A 113 -1.48 9.28 -2.31
C ALA A 113 -2.02 8.19 -3.26
N PHE A 114 -2.89 7.32 -2.75
CA PHE A 114 -3.58 6.31 -3.57
C PHE A 114 -4.42 6.96 -4.67
N THR A 115 -5.31 7.89 -4.31
CA THR A 115 -6.24 8.53 -5.24
C THR A 115 -5.50 9.32 -6.31
N THR A 116 -4.49 10.09 -5.91
CA THR A 116 -3.64 10.89 -6.81
C THR A 116 -2.90 9.99 -7.82
N GLY A 117 -2.30 8.90 -7.35
CA GLY A 117 -1.68 7.90 -8.24
C GLY A 117 -2.69 7.21 -9.17
N LEU A 118 -3.89 6.89 -8.68
CA LEU A 118 -4.92 6.19 -9.45
C LEU A 118 -5.43 7.04 -10.62
N ILE A 119 -5.82 8.30 -10.35
CA ILE A 119 -6.39 9.20 -11.37
C ILE A 119 -5.37 9.64 -12.43
N THR A 120 -4.08 9.38 -12.18
CA THR A 120 -3.01 9.60 -13.17
C THR A 120 -3.07 8.56 -14.30
N VAL A 121 -3.58 7.36 -14.02
CA VAL A 121 -3.55 6.21 -14.95
C VAL A 121 -4.93 5.67 -15.29
N VAL A 122 -5.98 6.22 -14.68
CA VAL A 122 -7.39 5.85 -14.86
C VAL A 122 -8.23 7.11 -14.90
N GLU A 123 -9.20 7.17 -15.81
CA GLU A 123 -10.17 8.26 -15.87
C GLU A 123 -11.03 8.32 -14.60
N LEU A 124 -11.36 9.53 -14.14
CA LEU A 124 -11.99 9.74 -12.83
C LEU A 124 -13.36 9.05 -12.70
N ASP A 125 -14.13 8.94 -13.79
CA ASP A 125 -15.43 8.27 -13.82
C ASP A 125 -15.32 6.73 -13.75
N GLU A 126 -14.19 6.16 -14.18
CA GLU A 126 -13.89 4.72 -14.06
C GLU A 126 -13.15 4.36 -12.76
N ALA A 127 -12.50 5.34 -12.12
CA ALA A 127 -11.59 5.15 -10.99
C ALA A 127 -12.22 4.34 -9.84
N LEU A 128 -13.43 4.68 -9.40
CA LEU A 128 -14.11 3.98 -8.32
C LEU A 128 -14.41 2.52 -8.69
N THR A 129 -14.82 2.26 -9.93
CA THR A 129 -15.10 0.90 -10.42
C THR A 129 -13.83 0.06 -10.47
N ILE A 130 -12.73 0.64 -10.96
CA ILE A 130 -11.44 -0.05 -11.04
C ILE A 130 -10.89 -0.32 -9.64
N ALA A 131 -10.84 0.69 -8.74
CA ALA A 131 -10.39 0.52 -7.37
C ALA A 131 -11.18 -0.57 -6.63
N THR A 132 -12.50 -0.59 -6.82
CA THR A 132 -13.38 -1.64 -6.28
C THR A 132 -13.01 -3.02 -6.81
N SER A 133 -12.79 -3.16 -8.12
CA SER A 133 -12.41 -4.44 -8.74
C SER A 133 -11.06 -4.97 -8.26
N ARG A 134 -10.16 -4.06 -7.85
CA ARG A 134 -8.84 -4.39 -7.28
C ARG A 134 -8.85 -4.53 -5.75
N ARG A 135 -10.04 -4.49 -5.13
CA ARG A 135 -10.22 -4.63 -3.68
C ARG A 135 -9.45 -3.58 -2.88
N ALA A 136 -9.49 -2.34 -3.36
CA ALA A 136 -8.97 -1.20 -2.60
C ALA A 136 -9.61 -1.14 -1.20
N HIS A 137 -8.86 -0.62 -0.24
CA HIS A 137 -9.29 -0.52 1.15
C HIS A 137 -10.46 0.49 1.30
N PRO A 138 -11.30 0.39 2.35
CA PRO A 138 -12.46 1.29 2.52
C PRO A 138 -12.10 2.78 2.53
N ASP A 139 -10.97 3.15 3.13
CA ASP A 139 -10.42 4.51 3.13
C ASP A 139 -10.01 4.99 1.73
N GLN A 140 -9.37 4.13 0.95
CA GLN A 140 -9.03 4.36 -0.45
C GLN A 140 -10.28 4.54 -1.32
N LEU A 141 -11.30 3.70 -1.13
CA LEU A 141 -12.57 3.80 -1.86
C LEU A 141 -13.33 5.09 -1.50
N ALA A 142 -13.31 5.50 -0.23
CA ALA A 142 -13.90 6.76 0.21
C ALA A 142 -13.19 7.97 -0.42
N ALA A 143 -11.86 7.98 -0.44
CA ALA A 143 -11.08 9.06 -1.05
C ALA A 143 -11.32 9.16 -2.57
N VAL A 144 -11.44 8.03 -3.28
CA VAL A 144 -11.76 8.02 -4.71
C VAL A 144 -13.18 8.50 -4.97
N SER A 145 -14.16 8.09 -4.17
CA SER A 145 -15.55 8.54 -4.35
C SER A 145 -15.70 10.05 -4.06
N GLU A 146 -14.93 10.58 -3.11
CA GLU A 146 -14.80 12.01 -2.86
C GLU A 146 -14.21 12.76 -4.03
N ALA A 147 -13.08 12.30 -4.57
CA ALA A 147 -12.44 12.91 -5.72
C ALA A 147 -13.36 12.92 -6.95
N ALA A 148 -14.18 11.89 -7.11
CA ALA A 148 -15.22 11.81 -8.15
C ALA A 148 -16.43 12.72 -7.90
N GLY A 149 -16.48 13.44 -6.77
CA GLY A 149 -17.56 14.36 -6.41
C GLY A 149 -18.85 13.67 -5.98
N LEU A 150 -18.78 12.39 -5.58
CA LEU A 150 -19.96 11.63 -5.17
C LEU A 150 -20.40 11.99 -3.75
N SER A 151 -21.71 12.10 -3.56
CA SER A 151 -22.30 12.15 -2.23
C SER A 151 -22.13 10.79 -1.52
N PRO A 152 -22.27 10.73 -0.17
CA PRO A 152 -22.29 9.46 0.54
C PRO A 152 -23.35 8.48 0.00
N ALA A 153 -24.52 8.98 -0.40
CA ALA A 153 -25.61 8.17 -0.97
C ALA A 153 -25.28 7.62 -2.37
N ASP A 154 -24.68 8.45 -3.24
CA ASP A 154 -24.24 8.00 -4.56
C ASP A 154 -23.09 7.00 -4.44
N THR A 155 -22.17 7.23 -3.49
CA THR A 155 -21.08 6.30 -3.15
C THR A 155 -21.65 4.94 -2.72
N ALA A 156 -22.59 4.93 -1.78
CA ALA A 156 -23.23 3.70 -1.30
C ALA A 156 -23.88 2.93 -2.44
N THR A 157 -24.65 3.63 -3.28
CA THR A 157 -25.35 3.04 -4.43
C THR A 157 -24.35 2.47 -5.46
N ALA A 158 -23.26 3.19 -5.73
CA ALA A 158 -22.22 2.73 -6.64
C ALA A 158 -21.51 1.46 -6.11
N LEU A 159 -21.37 1.30 -4.80
CA LEU A 159 -20.66 0.18 -4.19
C LEU A 159 -21.54 -1.04 -3.87
N ALA A 160 -22.84 -0.85 -3.58
CA ALA A 160 -23.75 -1.88 -3.08
C ALA A 160 -23.82 -3.17 -3.92
N THR A 161 -23.57 -3.09 -5.23
CA THR A 161 -23.60 -4.27 -6.12
C THR A 161 -22.23 -4.89 -6.39
N ARG A 162 -21.16 -4.29 -5.87
CA ARG A 162 -19.77 -4.61 -6.21
C ARG A 162 -18.95 -5.11 -5.03
N VAL A 163 -19.31 -4.70 -3.81
CA VAL A 163 -18.62 -5.12 -2.57
C VAL A 163 -19.61 -5.64 -1.54
N ASN A 164 -19.09 -6.24 -0.46
CA ASN A 164 -19.90 -6.65 0.66
C ASN A 164 -20.46 -5.44 1.41
N ASP A 165 -21.68 -5.54 1.91
CA ASP A 165 -22.36 -4.49 2.69
C ASP A 165 -21.49 -3.89 3.80
N HIS A 166 -20.68 -4.68 4.51
CA HIS A 166 -19.79 -4.14 5.56
C HIS A 166 -18.72 -3.20 4.99
N ILE A 167 -18.18 -3.49 3.81
CA ILE A 167 -17.24 -2.57 3.14
C ILE A 167 -17.97 -1.31 2.71
N VAL A 168 -19.22 -1.41 2.23
CA VAL A 168 -20.03 -0.23 1.91
C VAL A 168 -20.23 0.63 3.16
N LEU A 169 -20.57 0.00 4.30
CA LEU A 169 -20.76 0.66 5.59
C LEU A 169 -19.48 1.35 6.08
N ASP A 170 -18.32 0.69 5.97
CA ASP A 170 -17.03 1.28 6.33
C ASP A 170 -16.70 2.51 5.46
N VAL A 171 -16.94 2.42 4.15
CA VAL A 171 -16.72 3.54 3.22
C VAL A 171 -17.63 4.72 3.55
N ILE A 172 -18.94 4.50 3.73
CA ILE A 172 -19.86 5.61 4.03
C ILE A 172 -19.63 6.17 5.43
N ASN A 173 -19.17 5.36 6.39
CA ASN A 173 -18.77 5.85 7.71
C ASN A 173 -17.63 6.86 7.61
N ILE A 174 -16.64 6.60 6.75
CA ILE A 174 -15.58 7.55 6.46
C ILE A 174 -16.13 8.79 5.74
N ARG A 175 -17.00 8.63 4.74
CA ARG A 175 -17.61 9.76 4.01
C ARG A 175 -18.55 10.62 4.86
N CYS A 176 -19.06 10.08 5.96
CA CYS A 176 -19.92 10.78 6.92
C CYS A 176 -19.16 11.22 8.18
N ASP A 177 -17.82 11.23 8.17
CA ASP A 177 -16.96 11.62 9.31
C ASP A 177 -17.29 10.88 10.62
N GLY A 178 -17.75 9.63 10.54
CA GLY A 178 -18.14 8.82 11.69
C GLY A 178 -19.56 9.05 12.22
N ASP A 179 -20.38 9.89 11.56
CA ASP A 179 -21.78 10.09 11.95
C ASP A 179 -22.64 8.87 11.64
N THR A 180 -22.84 8.05 12.67
CA THR A 180 -23.62 6.81 12.61
C THR A 180 -25.09 7.00 12.23
N GLU A 181 -25.70 8.16 12.49
CA GLU A 181 -27.08 8.45 12.08
C GLU A 181 -27.15 8.67 10.57
N SER A 182 -26.24 9.50 10.04
CA SER A 182 -26.09 9.73 8.60
C SER A 182 -25.73 8.45 7.84
N VAL A 183 -24.88 7.59 8.42
CA VAL A 183 -24.55 6.27 7.89
C VAL A 183 -25.79 5.39 7.78
N ALA A 184 -26.59 5.27 8.85
CA ALA A 184 -27.78 4.42 8.86
C ALA A 184 -28.83 4.91 7.85
N ALA A 185 -29.03 6.23 7.75
CA ALA A 185 -29.93 6.83 6.76
C ALA A 185 -29.46 6.54 5.32
N THR A 186 -28.17 6.72 5.06
CA THR A 186 -27.54 6.47 3.75
C THR A 186 -27.60 5.00 3.36
N ALA A 187 -27.27 4.09 4.28
CA ALA A 187 -27.30 2.65 4.07
C ALA A 187 -28.70 2.15 3.73
N THR A 188 -29.72 2.64 4.45
CA THR A 188 -31.12 2.31 4.18
C THR A 188 -31.54 2.79 2.80
N GLY A 189 -31.13 4.00 2.39
CA GLY A 189 -31.38 4.53 1.05
C GLY A 189 -30.71 3.71 -0.06
N ALA A 190 -29.56 3.10 0.21
CA ALA A 190 -28.84 2.21 -0.69
C ALA A 190 -29.37 0.76 -0.71
N GLY A 191 -30.38 0.44 0.11
CA GLY A 191 -31.00 -0.89 0.17
C GLY A 191 -30.23 -1.90 1.02
N ILE A 192 -29.30 -1.46 1.88
CA ILE A 192 -28.62 -2.34 2.83
C ILE A 192 -29.61 -2.76 3.92
N ASP A 193 -29.61 -4.04 4.26
CA ASP A 193 -30.55 -4.57 5.25
C ASP A 193 -30.32 -3.93 6.64
N PRO A 194 -31.39 -3.47 7.34
CA PRO A 194 -31.26 -2.84 8.66
C PRO A 194 -30.60 -3.71 9.72
N SER A 195 -30.71 -5.04 9.62
CA SER A 195 -30.02 -5.95 10.55
C SER A 195 -28.51 -5.97 10.31
N THR A 196 -28.07 -5.81 9.05
CA THR A 196 -26.65 -5.64 8.71
C THR A 196 -26.11 -4.34 9.30
N VAL A 197 -26.84 -3.23 9.16
CA VAL A 197 -26.47 -1.94 9.78
C VAL A 197 -26.37 -2.07 11.30
N GLN A 198 -27.34 -2.72 11.94
CA GLN A 198 -27.33 -2.93 13.38
C GLN A 198 -26.14 -3.79 13.83
N SER A 199 -25.82 -4.84 13.06
CA SER A 199 -24.67 -5.71 13.35
C SER A 199 -23.32 -5.01 13.18
N TRP A 200 -23.23 -4.04 12.27
CA TRP A 200 -22.05 -3.21 12.07
C TRP A 200 -21.90 -2.16 13.19
N LEU A 201 -23.00 -1.53 13.63
CA LEU A 201 -23.00 -0.59 14.76
C LEU A 201 -22.70 -1.27 16.09
N HIS A 202 -23.18 -2.49 16.27
CA HIS A 202 -23.05 -3.27 17.50
C HIS A 202 -22.42 -4.62 17.14
N PRO A 203 -21.12 -4.63 16.77
CA PRO A 203 -20.43 -5.86 16.46
C PRO A 203 -20.54 -6.79 17.66
N PRO A 204 -20.84 -8.09 17.45
CA PRO A 204 -20.91 -9.03 18.55
C PRO A 204 -19.59 -8.96 19.31
N ALA A 205 -19.66 -8.88 20.65
CA ALA A 205 -18.48 -8.97 21.50
C ALA A 205 -17.64 -10.14 21.00
N PRO A 206 -16.30 -9.98 20.85
CA PRO A 206 -15.46 -11.03 20.28
C PRO A 206 -15.73 -12.31 21.06
N GLY A 207 -16.49 -13.21 20.44
CA GLY A 207 -16.83 -14.49 21.06
C GLY A 207 -15.51 -15.15 21.40
N ASN A 208 -15.42 -15.77 22.58
CA ASN A 208 -14.25 -16.52 23.04
C ASN A 208 -13.56 -17.15 21.82
N LEU A 209 -12.38 -16.64 21.46
CA LEU A 209 -11.65 -17.06 20.27
C LEU A 209 -11.55 -18.58 20.32
N THR A 210 -12.38 -19.27 19.52
CA THR A 210 -12.27 -20.71 19.40
C THR A 210 -10.99 -20.93 18.62
N HIS A 211 -9.92 -21.24 19.34
CA HIS A 211 -8.62 -21.52 18.77
C HIS A 211 -8.79 -22.46 17.56
N ILE A 212 -8.35 -22.01 16.38
CA ILE A 212 -8.34 -22.83 15.16
C ILE A 212 -7.51 -24.11 15.38
N ARG A 213 -6.61 -24.10 16.39
CA ARG A 213 -5.91 -25.26 16.92
C ARG A 213 -5.72 -25.12 18.44
N SER A 214 -6.30 -26.03 19.24
CA SER A 214 -6.21 -26.04 20.71
C SER A 214 -4.83 -26.34 21.30
N ALA A 215 -3.75 -26.36 20.51
CA ALA A 215 -2.43 -26.79 20.96
C ALA A 215 -1.30 -26.23 20.07
N ILE A 216 -1.21 -24.91 19.93
CA ILE A 216 0.09 -24.31 19.67
C ILE A 216 0.46 -23.56 20.94
N ASP A 217 1.32 -24.20 21.73
CA ASP A 217 2.06 -23.56 22.82
C ASP A 217 3.06 -22.60 22.19
N VAL A 218 2.54 -21.46 21.69
CA VAL A 218 3.38 -20.36 21.23
C VAL A 218 3.80 -19.63 22.48
N ASP A 219 5.07 -19.77 22.83
CA ASP A 219 5.69 -18.99 23.90
C ASP A 219 5.75 -17.52 23.49
N ALA A 220 4.61 -16.83 23.65
CA ALA A 220 4.49 -15.41 23.39
C ALA A 220 5.43 -14.60 24.29
N ALA A 221 5.79 -15.12 25.47
CA ALA A 221 6.78 -14.47 26.33
C ALA A 221 8.17 -14.52 25.67
N ALA A 222 8.58 -15.63 25.06
CA ALA A 222 9.81 -15.70 24.29
C ALA A 222 9.81 -14.79 23.04
N LEU A 223 8.65 -14.54 22.43
CA LEU A 223 8.52 -13.55 21.35
C LEU A 223 8.69 -12.12 21.88
N LEU A 224 8.07 -11.79 23.02
CA LEU A 224 8.18 -10.47 23.63
C LEU A 224 9.57 -10.19 24.18
N ASP A 225 10.27 -11.21 24.70
CA ASP A 225 11.67 -11.14 25.13
C ASP A 225 12.65 -10.89 23.97
N ARG A 226 12.21 -11.13 22.72
CA ARG A 226 12.99 -10.82 21.51
C ARG A 226 12.78 -9.38 21.03
N LEU A 227 11.83 -8.65 21.60
CA LEU A 227 11.67 -7.24 21.29
C LEU A 227 12.89 -6.46 21.83
N PRO A 228 13.40 -5.48 21.09
CA PRO A 228 14.43 -4.60 21.61
C PRO A 228 13.93 -3.93 22.89
N PRO A 229 14.81 -3.68 23.88
CA PRO A 229 14.42 -2.94 25.07
C PRO A 229 13.81 -1.61 24.65
N ALA A 230 12.74 -1.19 25.35
CA ALA A 230 12.11 0.10 25.10
C ALA A 230 13.21 1.18 25.02
N GLY A 231 13.29 1.85 23.87
CA GLY A 231 14.22 2.95 23.67
C GLY A 231 13.99 4.04 24.73
N PRO A 232 14.97 4.93 24.95
CA PRO A 232 14.77 6.06 25.86
C PRO A 232 13.50 6.81 25.47
N THR A 233 12.63 7.01 26.46
CA THR A 233 11.35 7.69 26.32
C THR A 233 11.59 9.13 25.87
N SER A 234 11.45 9.38 24.57
CA SER A 234 11.37 10.73 24.04
C SER A 234 9.96 11.28 24.31
N VAL A 235 9.89 12.53 24.75
CA VAL A 235 8.63 13.27 24.98
C VAL A 235 7.85 13.45 23.66
N ASP A 236 8.49 13.22 22.52
CA ASP A 236 7.90 13.35 21.18
C ASP A 236 7.34 12.04 20.61
N ASP A 237 7.09 11.01 21.43
CA ASP A 237 6.46 9.76 20.95
C ASP A 237 4.94 9.97 20.74
N PRO A 238 4.46 10.05 19.47
CA PRO A 238 3.08 10.44 19.16
C PRO A 238 2.05 9.43 19.68
N ILE A 239 2.45 8.17 19.88
CA ILE A 239 1.56 7.10 20.35
C ILE A 239 1.19 7.33 21.82
N ARG A 240 2.11 7.83 22.65
CA ARG A 240 1.81 8.15 24.05
C ARG A 240 1.13 9.51 24.24
N SER A 241 1.27 10.42 23.28
CA SER A 241 0.52 11.68 23.28
C SER A 241 -0.99 11.43 23.20
N LEU A 242 -1.43 10.37 22.50
CA LEU A 242 -2.84 9.98 22.43
C LEU A 242 -3.35 9.40 23.76
N ASP A 243 -2.60 8.52 24.40
CA ASP A 243 -2.98 7.94 25.71
C ASP A 243 -3.04 9.02 26.80
N ALA A 244 -2.13 10.00 26.77
CA ALA A 244 -2.15 11.13 27.70
C ALA A 244 -3.31 12.10 27.45
N LEU A 245 -3.75 12.25 26.20
CA LEU A 245 -4.95 13.03 25.84
C LEU A 245 -6.23 12.32 26.29
N MET A 246 -6.31 11.00 26.17
CA MET A 246 -7.47 10.23 26.62
C MET A 246 -7.63 10.19 28.15
N LEU A 247 -6.52 10.20 28.91
CA LEU A 247 -6.56 10.22 30.38
C LEU A 247 -6.96 11.58 30.98
N ASN A 248 -6.85 12.69 30.23
CA ASN A 248 -7.14 14.04 30.73
C ASN A 248 -8.57 14.53 30.43
N ILE A 249 -9.36 13.77 29.66
CA ILE A 249 -10.74 14.16 29.30
C ILE A 249 -11.74 13.88 30.44
N ASP A 250 -11.38 13.04 31.43
CA ASP A 250 -12.28 12.62 32.52
C ASP A 250 -12.09 13.34 33.87
N SER A 251 -11.53 14.56 33.92
CA SER A 251 -11.36 15.30 35.19
C SER A 251 -11.76 16.77 35.21
N ALA A 252 -12.45 17.28 34.19
CA ALA A 252 -13.15 18.57 34.30
C ALA A 252 -14.56 18.35 34.88
N GLY A 253 -14.62 18.09 36.19
CA GLY A 253 -15.87 18.08 36.94
C GLY A 253 -16.60 19.41 36.84
N LEU A 254 -17.85 19.36 36.43
CA LEU A 254 -18.85 20.42 36.57
C LEU A 254 -18.99 20.78 38.06
N GLU A 255 -18.50 21.96 38.48
CA GLU A 255 -18.96 22.57 39.73
C GLU A 255 -20.39 23.14 39.53
N PRO A 256 -21.35 22.82 40.40
CA PRO A 256 -22.65 23.47 40.39
C PRO A 256 -22.54 24.86 41.04
N ALA A 257 -22.96 25.89 40.32
CA ALA A 257 -23.14 27.23 40.87
C ALA A 257 -24.23 27.22 41.96
N GLN A 258 -23.87 27.66 43.17
CA GLN A 258 -24.82 28.12 44.19
C GLN A 258 -25.11 29.61 44.03
#